data_AF-A0A1M5TQW3-F1
#
_entry.id   AF-A0A1M5TQW3-F1
#
_cell.length_a   1.000
_cell.length_b   1.000
_cell.length_c   1.000
_cell.angle_alpha   90.00
_cell.angle_beta   90.00
_cell.angle_gamma   90.00
#
_symmetry.space_group_name_H-M   'P 1'
#
loop_
_entity.id
_entity.type
_entity.pdbx_description
1 polymer ?
#
loop_
_entity_poly.entity_id
_entity_poly.type
_entity_poly.pdbx_seq_one_letter_code
_entity_poly.pdbx_strand_id
1 'polypeptide(L)'
;MKILGEQIAFRENIAFSLRRYLVWWLILVITMAYDIATTSAFVAKYGSDAEANTITRWLMTAVGGDLGNLAGKGLQLVAVIGFVGLHRRLGNIFLLFVILLNCWAVVINSLSLA
;
A
#
# COMPACT_ATOMS: atom_id res chain seq x y z
N MET A 1 -4.08 -11.00 -21.54
CA MET A 1 -5.05 -11.75 -20.69
C MET A 1 -6.44 -11.36 -21.14
N LYS A 2 -7.38 -12.29 -21.32
CA LYS A 2 -8.75 -11.94 -21.73
C LYS A 2 -9.64 -11.87 -20.49
N ILE A 3 -10.28 -10.72 -20.24
CA ILE A 3 -11.31 -10.57 -19.21
C ILE A 3 -12.56 -10.07 -19.94
N LEU A 4 -13.70 -10.75 -19.76
CA LEU A 4 -14.99 -10.38 -20.38
C LEU A 4 -14.92 -10.18 -21.92
N GLY A 5 -14.00 -10.86 -22.61
CA GLY A 5 -13.81 -10.74 -24.06
C GLY A 5 -12.82 -9.65 -24.51
N GLU A 6 -12.45 -8.71 -23.63
CA GLU A 6 -11.43 -7.69 -23.93
C GLU A 6 -10.02 -8.22 -23.69
N GLN A 7 -9.10 -7.93 -24.63
CA GLN A 7 -7.67 -8.19 -24.43
C GLN A 7 -7.06 -7.14 -23.52
N ILE A 8 -6.83 -7.50 -22.26
CA ILE A 8 -6.07 -6.70 -21.32
C ILE A 8 -4.59 -7.00 -21.49
N ALA A 9 -3.85 -5.98 -21.93
CA ALA A 9 -2.40 -5.98 -22.01
C ALA A 9 -1.76 -5.73 -20.63
N PHE A 10 -2.00 -6.63 -19.67
CA PHE A 10 -1.66 -6.45 -18.26
C PHE A 10 -0.18 -6.08 -18.02
N ARG A 11 0.73 -6.85 -18.62
CA ARG A 11 2.18 -6.61 -18.52
C ARG A 11 2.59 -5.28 -19.14
N GLU A 12 1.99 -4.90 -20.26
CA GLU A 12 2.28 -3.64 -20.96
C GLU A 12 1.76 -2.44 -20.17
N ASN A 13 0.60 -2.56 -19.53
CA ASN A 13 0.04 -1.54 -18.66
C ASN A 13 0.94 -1.26 -17.45
N ILE A 14 1.43 -2.32 -16.80
CA ILE A 14 2.40 -2.20 -15.69
C ILE A 14 3.69 -1.58 -16.18
N ALA A 15 4.28 -2.10 -17.27
CA ALA A 15 5.54 -1.59 -17.81
C ALA A 15 5.42 -0.11 -18.22
N PHE A 16 4.28 0.28 -18.80
CA PHE A 16 4.00 1.68 -19.11
C PHE A 16 3.90 2.53 -17.85
N SER A 17 3.18 2.07 -16.83
CA SER A 17 3.02 2.84 -15.59
C SER A 17 4.37 3.03 -14.89
N LEU A 18 5.16 1.96 -14.76
CA LEU A 18 6.50 2.01 -14.17
C LEU A 18 7.42 2.98 -14.90
N ARG A 19 7.40 3.01 -16.24
CA ARG A 19 8.25 3.92 -17.03
C ARG A 19 7.76 5.37 -16.99
N ARG A 20 6.45 5.60 -17.14
CA ARG A 20 5.89 6.95 -17.25
C ARG A 20 5.68 7.64 -15.91
N TYR A 21 5.38 6.87 -14.87
CA TYR A 21 5.07 7.36 -13.53
C TYR A 21 6.07 6.82 -12.50
N LEU A 22 7.33 6.60 -12.90
CA LEU A 22 8.38 6.07 -12.02
C LEU A 22 8.49 6.84 -10.69
N VAL A 23 8.41 8.16 -10.76
CA VAL A 23 8.43 9.04 -9.57
C VAL A 23 7.32 8.69 -8.59
N TRP A 24 6.12 8.38 -9.08
CA TRP A 24 4.98 8.01 -8.25
C TRP A 24 5.19 6.66 -7.58
N TRP A 25 5.78 5.70 -8.29
CA TRP A 25 6.17 4.41 -7.71
C TRP A 25 7.24 4.57 -6.63
N LEU A 26 8.23 5.45 -6.84
CA LEU A 26 9.23 5.76 -5.82
C LEU A 26 8.59 6.42 -4.59
N ILE A 27 7.68 7.38 -4.78
CA ILE A 27 6.94 8.01 -3.68
C ILE A 27 6.11 6.95 -2.93
N LEU A 28 5.46 6.02 -3.63
CA LEU A 28 4.74 4.92 -2.99
C LEU A 28 5.67 4.09 -2.09
N VAL A 29 6.83 3.68 -2.59
CA VAL A 29 7.79 2.87 -1.81
C VAL A 29 8.31 3.65 -0.59
N ILE A 30 8.63 4.93 -0.76
CA ILE A 30 9.12 5.78 0.33
C ILE A 30 8.02 5.97 1.40
N THR A 31 6.82 6.37 0.98
CA THR A 31 5.70 6.58 1.92
C THR A 31 5.32 5.29 2.64
N MET A 32 5.38 4.15 1.95
CA MET A 32 5.17 2.83 2.54
C MET A 32 6.23 2.47 3.58
N ALA A 33 7.50 2.78 3.35
CA ALA A 33 8.56 2.57 4.33
C ALA A 33 8.37 3.43 5.60
N TYR A 34 8.01 4.70 5.44
CA TYR A 34 7.67 5.58 6.57
C TYR A 34 6.44 5.09 7.33
N ASP A 35 5.43 4.63 6.61
CA ASP A 35 4.21 4.08 7.19
C ASP A 35 4.50 2.81 8.00
N ILE A 36 5.35 1.91 7.49
CA ILE A 36 5.84 0.75 8.25
C ILE A 36 6.53 1.21 9.54
N ALA A 37 7.49 2.14 9.45
CA ALA A 37 8.25 2.58 10.60
C ALA A 37 7.37 3.24 11.67
N THR A 38 6.48 4.14 11.27
CA THR A 38 5.56 4.83 12.19
C THR A 38 4.53 3.88 12.79
N THR A 39 4.00 2.93 12.00
CA THR A 39 3.07 1.91 12.48
C THR A 39 3.74 0.96 13.47
N SER A 40 4.97 0.51 13.20
CA SER A 40 5.71 -0.32 14.16
C SER A 40 5.98 0.43 15.47
N ALA A 41 6.33 1.72 15.41
CA ALA A 41 6.49 2.54 16.61
C ALA A 41 5.17 2.74 17.37
N PHE A 42 4.06 2.95 16.66
CA PHE A 42 2.73 3.09 17.24
C PHE A 42 2.27 1.79 17.92
N VAL A 43 2.40 0.66 17.24
CA VAL A 43 2.04 -0.67 17.75
C VAL A 43 2.92 -1.07 18.93
N ALA A 44 4.20 -0.70 18.94
CA ALA A 44 5.07 -0.92 20.09
C ALA A 44 4.61 -0.14 21.34
N LYS A 45 3.98 1.04 21.17
CA LYS A 45 3.49 1.89 22.27
C LYS A 45 2.07 1.54 22.72
N TYR A 46 1.16 1.26 21.78
CA TYR A 46 -0.28 1.11 22.04
C TYR A 46 -0.82 -0.32 21.84
N GLY A 47 0.02 -1.24 21.37
CA GLY A 47 -0.38 -2.59 21.02
C GLY A 47 -1.05 -2.68 19.64
N SER A 48 -1.19 -3.91 19.13
CA SER A 48 -1.76 -4.18 17.80
C SER A 48 -3.25 -3.87 17.69
N ASP A 49 -3.98 -3.83 18.81
CA ASP A 49 -5.43 -3.60 18.82
C ASP A 49 -5.81 -2.16 18.49
N ALA A 50 -4.89 -1.22 18.68
CA ALA A 50 -5.04 0.18 18.35
C ALA A 50 -4.95 0.45 16.84
N GLU A 51 -4.53 -0.53 16.03
CA GLU A 51 -4.42 -0.39 14.59
C GLU A 51 -5.80 -0.23 13.94
N ALA A 52 -6.01 0.90 13.25
CA ALA A 52 -7.30 1.24 12.64
C ALA A 52 -7.65 0.34 11.44
N ASN A 53 -6.64 -0.20 10.76
CA ASN A 53 -6.85 -1.08 9.61
C ASN A 53 -7.15 -2.51 10.09
N THR A 54 -8.41 -2.94 9.95
CA THR A 54 -8.87 -4.27 10.38
C THR A 54 -8.07 -5.43 9.77
N ILE A 55 -7.66 -5.32 8.50
CA ILE A 55 -6.89 -6.38 7.82
C ILE A 55 -5.47 -6.43 8.40
N THR A 56 -4.83 -5.27 8.54
CA THR A 56 -3.48 -5.20 9.12
C THR A 56 -3.49 -5.65 10.58
N ARG A 57 -4.49 -5.21 11.37
CA ARG A 57 -4.69 -5.68 12.74
C ARG A 57 -4.84 -7.19 12.80
N TRP A 58 -5.69 -7.77 11.96
CA TRP A 58 -5.84 -9.22 11.90
C TRP A 58 -4.52 -9.93 11.57
N LEU A 59 -3.77 -9.43 10.58
CA LEU A 59 -2.44 -9.94 10.24
C LEU A 59 -1.44 -9.83 11.39
N MET A 60 -1.44 -8.69 12.10
CA MET A 60 -0.59 -8.45 13.27
C MET A 60 -0.90 -9.42 14.41
N THR A 61 -2.19 -9.70 14.66
CA THR A 61 -2.60 -10.67 15.68
C THR A 61 -2.26 -12.11 15.29
N ALA A 62 -2.27 -12.44 13.99
CA ALA A 62 -2.02 -13.79 13.51
C ALA A 62 -0.52 -14.13 13.39
N VAL A 63 0.31 -13.18 12.97
CA VAL A 63 1.72 -13.42 12.58
C VAL A 63 2.72 -12.59 13.41
N GLY A 64 2.23 -11.66 14.24
CA GLY A 64 3.03 -10.72 15.04
C GLY A 64 3.04 -9.31 14.46
N GLY A 65 3.26 -8.30 15.32
CA GLY A 65 3.15 -6.87 14.96
C GLY A 65 3.94 -6.45 13.72
N ASP A 66 5.25 -6.70 13.70
CA ASP A 66 6.10 -6.27 12.59
C ASP A 66 5.84 -7.06 11.30
N LEU A 67 5.69 -8.39 11.40
CA LEU A 67 5.42 -9.23 10.23
C LEU A 67 4.02 -8.98 9.65
N GLY A 68 3.02 -8.74 10.50
CA GLY A 68 1.67 -8.39 10.08
C GLY A 68 1.60 -7.02 9.40
N ASN A 69 2.33 -6.03 9.93
CA ASN A 69 2.49 -4.73 9.28
C ASN A 69 3.10 -4.88 7.88
N LEU A 70 4.24 -5.58 7.78
CA LEU A 70 4.92 -5.82 6.51
C LEU A 70 4.04 -6.58 5.51
N ALA A 71 3.30 -7.59 5.95
CA ALA A 71 2.37 -8.36 5.13
C ALA A 71 1.21 -7.49 4.60
N GLY A 72 0.61 -6.65 5.46
CA GLY A 72 -0.47 -5.76 5.06
C GLY A 72 -0.04 -4.77 3.98
N LYS A 73 1.17 -4.22 4.12
CA LYS A 73 1.81 -3.38 3.11
C LYS A 73 2.09 -4.20 1.84
N GLY A 74 2.65 -5.40 1.95
CA GLY A 74 2.85 -6.29 0.80
C GLY A 74 1.57 -6.52 -0.02
N LEU A 75 0.44 -6.77 0.65
CA LEU A 75 -0.87 -6.90 0.01
C LEU A 75 -1.32 -5.62 -0.68
N GLN A 76 -1.09 -4.46 -0.07
CA GLN A 76 -1.38 -3.15 -0.66
C GLN A 76 -0.58 -2.93 -1.95
N LEU A 77 0.71 -3.29 -1.98
CA LEU A 77 1.54 -3.20 -3.18
C LEU A 77 1.03 -4.12 -4.30
N VAL A 78 0.69 -5.37 -3.97
CA VAL A 78 0.10 -6.32 -4.92
C VAL A 78 -1.22 -5.78 -5.48
N ALA A 79 -2.06 -5.18 -4.64
CA ALA A 79 -3.32 -4.57 -5.06
C ALA A 79 -3.10 -3.41 -6.05
N VAL A 80 -2.12 -2.53 -5.79
CA VAL A 80 -1.74 -1.44 -6.71
C VAL A 80 -1.26 -1.98 -8.04
N ILE A 81 -0.34 -2.96 -8.03
CA ILE A 81 0.17 -3.58 -9.26
C ILE A 81 -0.97 -4.22 -10.07
N GLY A 82 -1.87 -4.91 -9.38
CA GLY A 82 -3.08 -5.50 -9.97
C GLY A 82 -3.95 -4.46 -10.67
N PHE A 83 -4.31 -3.38 -9.97
CA PHE A 83 -5.13 -2.30 -10.51
C PHE A 83 -4.47 -1.58 -11.69
N VAL A 84 -3.17 -1.31 -11.58
CA VAL A 84 -2.39 -0.70 -12.65
C VAL A 84 -2.34 -1.59 -13.89
N GLY A 85 -2.17 -2.89 -13.72
CA GLY A 85 -2.17 -3.83 -14.83
C GLY A 85 -3.55 -3.97 -15.50
N LEU A 86 -4.64 -3.90 -14.72
CA LEU A 86 -6.00 -3.98 -15.26
C LEU A 86 -6.37 -2.76 -16.10
N HIS A 87 -6.01 -1.55 -15.66
CA HIS A 87 -6.44 -0.33 -16.34
C HIS A 87 -5.38 0.79 -16.32
N ARG A 88 -4.91 1.18 -17.51
CA ARG A 88 -3.77 2.11 -17.69
C ARG A 88 -3.97 3.52 -17.10
N ARG A 89 -5.17 4.12 -17.24
CA ARG A 89 -5.48 5.46 -16.66
C ARG A 89 -5.90 5.39 -15.19
N LEU A 90 -6.95 4.61 -14.89
CA LEU A 90 -7.48 4.46 -13.53
C LEU A 90 -6.43 3.92 -12.55
N GLY A 91 -5.54 3.03 -12.99
CA GLY A 91 -4.45 2.51 -12.17
C GLY A 91 -3.52 3.57 -11.58
N ASN A 92 -3.22 4.64 -12.33
CA ASN A 92 -2.36 5.70 -11.80
C ASN A 92 -3.11 6.63 -10.84
N ILE A 93 -4.42 6.80 -11.01
CA ILE A 93 -5.27 7.49 -10.02
C ILE A 93 -5.32 6.67 -8.74
N PHE A 94 -5.45 5.35 -8.86
CA PHE A 94 -5.38 4.44 -7.72
C PHE A 94 -4.02 4.50 -7.01
N LEU A 95 -2.91 4.56 -7.76
CA LEU A 95 -1.57 4.77 -7.21
C LEU A 95 -1.49 6.05 -6.36
N LEU A 96 -1.99 7.18 -6.87
CA LEU A 96 -2.07 8.44 -6.11
C LEU A 96 -2.89 8.27 -4.83
N PHE A 97 -4.05 7.65 -4.93
CA PHE A 97 -4.94 7.44 -3.79
C PHE A 97 -4.26 6.63 -2.67
N VAL A 98 -3.56 5.56 -3.04
CA VAL A 98 -2.81 4.72 -2.09
C VAL A 98 -1.66 5.50 -1.44
N ILE A 99 -0.95 6.35 -2.19
CA ILE A 99 0.08 7.24 -1.63
C ILE A 99 -0.54 8.17 -0.58
N LEU A 100 -1.68 8.81 -0.88
CA LEU A 100 -2.36 9.70 0.06
C LEU A 100 -2.79 8.97 1.33
N LEU A 101 -3.27 7.73 1.22
CA LEU A 101 -3.61 6.90 2.38
C LEU A 101 -2.38 6.58 3.24
N ASN A 102 -1.23 6.26 2.64
CA ASN A 102 0.01 6.04 3.40
C ASN A 102 0.43 7.32 4.13
N CYS A 103 0.40 8.47 3.45
CA CYS A 103 0.72 9.76 4.07
C CYS A 103 -0.22 10.06 5.24
N TRP A 104 -1.52 9.80 5.09
CA TRP A 104 -2.50 9.99 6.14
C TRP A 104 -2.23 9.11 7.37
N ALA A 105 -1.91 7.82 7.15
CA ALA A 105 -1.53 6.89 8.21
C ALA A 105 -0.27 7.36 8.95
N VAL A 106 0.76 7.77 8.21
CA VAL A 106 1.99 8.35 8.78
C VAL A 106 1.68 9.55 9.67
N VAL A 107 0.82 10.47 9.21
CA VAL A 107 0.43 11.65 9.98
C VAL A 107 -0.30 11.27 11.27
N ILE A 108 -1.29 10.38 11.20
CA ILE A 108 -2.04 9.94 12.40
C ILE A 108 -1.13 9.26 13.40
N ASN A 109 -0.28 8.33 12.93
CA ASN A 109 0.63 7.59 13.80
C ASN A 109 1.63 8.54 14.46
N SER A 110 2.18 9.49 13.69
CA SER A 110 3.14 10.47 14.21
C SER A 110 2.51 11.43 15.22
N LEU A 111 1.30 11.93 14.96
CA LEU A 111 0.57 12.80 15.89
C LEU A 111 0.21 12.08 17.20
N SER A 112 -0.04 10.77 17.13
CA SER A 112 -0.33 9.96 18.32
C SER A 112 0.92 9.58 19.11
N LEU A 113 2.08 9.55 18.45
CA LEU A 113 3.36 9.25 19.07
C LEU A 113 3.99 10.45 19.79
N ALA A 114 3.79 11.66 19.23
CA ALA A 114 4.18 12.95 19.82
C ALA A 114 3.49 13.21 21.17
#